data_AF-A0A317JEY4-F1
#
_entry.id   AF-A0A317JEY4-F1
#
_cell.length_a   1.000
_cell.length_b   1.000
_cell.length_c   1.000
_cell.angle_alpha   90.00
_cell.angle_beta   90.00
_cell.angle_gamma   90.00
#
_symmetry.space_group_name_H-M   'P 1'
#
loop_
_entity.id
_entity.type
_entity.pdbx_description
1 polymer ?
#
loop_
_entity_poly.entity_id
_entity_poly.type
_entity_poly.pdbx_seq_one_letter_code
_entity_poly.pdbx_strand_id
1 'polypeptide(L)'
;MISSSALVSAIPSRENRGSFMSVSSSIQQLSGGFASLLAGFIVAENPDGSLQNFEMLGYVVNGASVITLVMMAIIHRLVPEAENKAREAS
;
A
#
# COMPACT_ATOMS: atom_id res chain seq x y z
N MET A 1 -5.66 6.11 14.45
CA MET A 1 -6.36 5.56 13.26
C MET A 1 -7.74 6.21 13.02
N ILE A 2 -7.90 7.52 13.21
CA ILE A 2 -9.21 8.20 13.04
C ILE A 2 -9.18 9.17 11.84
N SER A 3 -8.04 9.82 11.58
CA SER A 3 -7.88 10.76 10.47
C SER A 3 -7.80 10.09 9.10
N SER A 4 -7.15 8.92 9.00
CA SER A 4 -6.96 8.19 7.73
C SER A 4 -8.26 7.54 7.23
N SER A 5 -9.11 7.04 8.13
CA SER A 5 -10.41 6.46 7.78
C SER A 5 -11.42 7.52 7.36
N ALA A 6 -11.34 8.74 7.92
CA ALA A 6 -12.16 9.88 7.51
C ALA A 6 -11.88 10.30 6.06
N LEU A 7 -10.60 10.40 5.67
CA LEU A 7 -10.17 10.81 4.33
C LEU A 7 -10.61 9.80 3.23
N VAL A 8 -10.48 8.49 3.51
CA VAL A 8 -10.93 7.42 2.61
C VAL A 8 -12.45 7.37 2.50
N SER A 9 -13.17 7.75 3.57
CA SER A 9 -14.63 7.78 3.58
C SER A 9 -15.23 9.03 2.92
N ALA A 10 -14.46 10.08 2.66
CA ALA A 10 -15.01 11.34 2.14
C ALA A 10 -15.24 11.32 0.62
N ILE A 11 -14.60 10.39 -0.10
CA ILE A 11 -14.51 10.39 -1.57
C ILE A 11 -15.65 9.60 -2.26
N PRO A 12 -16.18 8.48 -1.72
CA PRO A 12 -17.25 7.72 -2.39
C PRO A 12 -18.64 7.96 -1.78
N SER A 13 -19.67 8.03 -2.62
CA SER A 13 -21.08 7.90 -2.21
C SER A 13 -21.30 6.62 -1.37
N ARG A 14 -22.17 6.70 -0.35
CA ARG A 14 -22.29 5.70 0.74
C ARG A 14 -22.52 4.25 0.28
N GLU A 15 -22.97 4.04 -0.95
CA GLU A 15 -23.39 2.75 -1.51
C GLU A 15 -22.22 1.83 -1.96
N ASN A 16 -21.08 2.38 -2.38
CA ASN A 16 -19.94 1.60 -2.89
C ASN A 16 -18.78 1.41 -1.88
N ARG A 17 -18.91 1.96 -0.66
CA ARG A 17 -17.84 1.92 0.35
C ARG A 17 -17.54 0.50 0.84
N GLY A 18 -18.56 -0.34 0.97
CA GLY A 18 -18.39 -1.74 1.39
C GLY A 18 -17.59 -2.56 0.39
N SER A 19 -17.95 -2.48 -0.90
CA SER A 19 -17.24 -3.14 -2.00
C SER A 19 -15.82 -2.58 -2.19
N PHE A 20 -15.63 -1.27 -2.06
CA PHE A 20 -14.29 -0.67 -2.15
C PHE A 20 -13.39 -1.08 -0.97
N MET A 21 -13.92 -1.05 0.26
CA MET A 21 -13.17 -1.49 1.44
C MET A 21 -12.86 -2.99 1.38
N SER A 22 -13.81 -3.84 0.96
CA SER A 22 -13.57 -5.28 0.86
C SER A 22 -12.49 -5.60 -0.18
N VAL A 23 -12.56 -4.99 -1.38
CA VAL A 23 -11.54 -5.13 -2.43
C VAL A 23 -10.18 -4.65 -1.93
N SER A 24 -10.11 -3.47 -1.30
CA SER A 24 -8.87 -2.97 -0.71
C SER A 24 -8.31 -3.94 0.33
N SER A 25 -9.16 -4.50 1.20
CA SER A 25 -8.74 -5.44 2.24
C SER A 25 -8.27 -6.78 1.67
N SER A 26 -8.89 -7.28 0.60
CA SER A 26 -8.49 -8.51 -0.09
C SER A 26 -7.13 -8.33 -0.76
N ILE A 27 -6.90 -7.19 -1.41
CA ILE A 27 -5.60 -6.86 -2.01
C ILE A 27 -4.53 -6.78 -0.92
N GLN A 28 -4.78 -6.07 0.18
CA GLN A 28 -3.81 -5.98 1.28
C GLN A 28 -3.50 -7.34 1.90
N GLN A 29 -4.50 -8.21 2.10
CA GLN A 29 -4.29 -9.56 2.61
C GLN A 29 -3.48 -10.44 1.65
N LEU A 30 -3.79 -10.37 0.35
CA LEU A 30 -3.03 -11.09 -0.67
C LEU A 30 -1.58 -10.60 -0.74
N SER A 31 -1.39 -9.27 -0.74
CA SER A 31 -0.05 -8.65 -0.72
C SER A 31 0.72 -9.02 0.55
N GLY A 32 0.07 -9.03 1.72
CA GLY A 32 0.67 -9.44 2.99
C GLY A 32 1.09 -10.91 3.00
N GLY A 33 0.22 -11.80 2.49
CA GLY A 33 0.53 -13.23 2.33
C GLY A 33 1.71 -13.44 1.37
N PHE A 34 1.70 -12.75 0.23
CA PHE A 34 2.78 -12.82 -0.74
C PHE A 34 4.11 -12.27 -0.19
N ALA A 35 4.06 -11.16 0.55
CA ALA A 35 5.22 -10.59 1.22
C ALA A 35 5.81 -11.55 2.27
N SER A 36 4.95 -12.24 3.03
CA SER A 36 5.39 -13.25 4.00
C SER A 36 6.08 -14.44 3.33
N LEU A 37 5.58 -14.90 2.17
CA LEU A 37 6.22 -15.98 1.42
C LEU A 37 7.60 -15.55 0.92
N LEU A 38 7.70 -14.37 0.29
CA LEU A 38 8.98 -13.82 -0.15
C LEU A 38 9.97 -13.64 1.00
N ALA A 39 9.51 -13.14 2.14
CA ALA A 39 10.34 -12.98 3.33
C ALA A 39 10.89 -14.33 3.82
N GLY A 40 10.07 -15.38 3.83
CA GLY A 40 10.48 -16.73 4.22
C GLY A 40 11.45 -17.39 3.24
N PHE A 41 11.42 -17.01 1.95
CA PHE A 41 12.44 -17.46 0.97
C PHE A 41 13.76 -16.70 1.08
N ILE A 42 13.73 -15.44 1.53
CA ILE A 42 14.91 -14.58 1.62
C ILE A 42 15.67 -14.83 2.92
N VAL A 43 14.97 -14.93 4.04
CA VAL A 43 15.57 -15.09 5.38
C VAL A 43 15.84 -16.57 5.64
N ALA A 44 17.07 -16.87 6.04
CA ALA A 44 17.46 -18.20 6.49
C ALA A 44 17.91 -18.12 7.95
N GLU A 45 17.56 -19.13 8.75
CA GLU A 45 18.03 -19.24 10.12
C GLU A 45 19.21 -20.22 10.17
N ASN A 46 20.32 -19.80 10.77
CA ASN A 46 21.46 -20.65 11.01
C ASN A 46 21.23 -21.58 12.21
N PRO A 47 21.97 -22.69 12.34
CA PRO A 47 21.87 -23.61 13.47
C PRO A 47 22.18 -22.98 14.84
N ASP A 48 22.81 -21.80 14.86
CA ASP A 48 23.11 -21.01 16.06
C ASP A 48 21.99 -20.01 16.43
N GLY A 49 20.90 -19.97 15.65
CA GLY A 49 19.77 -19.04 15.81
C GLY A 49 20.01 -17.66 15.19
N SER A 50 21.11 -17.44 14.46
CA SER A 50 21.34 -16.18 13.74
C SER A 50 20.52 -16.13 12.44
N LEU A 51 19.87 -14.98 12.19
CA LEU A 51 19.11 -14.75 10.98
C LEU A 51 20.02 -14.24 9.86
N GLN A 52 20.27 -15.08 8.87
CA GLN A 52 20.94 -14.68 7.63
C GLN A 52 19.98 -13.90 6.72
N ASN A 53 20.54 -12.97 5.96
CA ASN A 53 19.84 -12.15 4.97
C ASN A 53 18.70 -11.28 5.52
N PHE A 54 18.60 -11.11 6.84
CA PHE A 54 17.62 -10.20 7.44
C PHE A 54 17.85 -8.74 7.00
N GLU A 55 19.11 -8.34 6.82
CA GLU A 55 19.45 -7.04 6.25
C GLU A 55 18.96 -6.90 4.80
N MET A 56 19.09 -7.96 3.99
CA MET A 56 18.58 -7.99 2.61
C MET A 56 17.06 -7.82 2.58
N LEU A 57 16.34 -8.49 3.48
CA LEU A 57 14.90 -8.30 3.63
C LEU A 57 14.56 -6.84 3.97
N GLY A 58 15.34 -6.22 4.85
CA GLY A 58 15.22 -4.79 5.19
C GLY A 58 15.33 -3.88 3.97
N TYR A 59 16.33 -4.11 3.09
CA TYR A 59 16.47 -3.36 1.84
C TYR A 59 15.30 -3.55 0.88
N VAL A 60 14.75 -4.76 0.77
CA VAL A 60 13.57 -5.05 -0.07
C VAL A 60 12.35 -4.26 0.42
N VAL A 61 12.07 -4.29 1.73
CA VAL A 61 10.95 -3.56 2.34
C VAL A 61 11.14 -2.05 2.20
N ASN A 62 12.36 -1.56 2.38
CA ASN A 62 12.67 -0.14 2.20
C ASN A 62 12.42 0.30 0.75
N GLY A 63 12.88 -0.48 -0.23
CA GLY A 63 12.64 -0.24 -1.66
C GLY A 63 11.15 -0.20 -1.99
N ALA A 64 10.37 -1.18 -1.52
CA ALA A 64 8.91 -1.19 -1.70
C ALA A 64 8.23 0.05 -1.07
N SER A 65 8.72 0.51 0.07
CA SER A 65 8.21 1.71 0.76
C SER A 65 8.49 2.98 -0.05
N VAL A 66 9.71 3.13 -0.58
CA VAL A 66 10.08 4.26 -1.45
C VAL A 66 9.24 4.26 -2.73
N ILE A 67 9.05 3.11 -3.37
CA ILE A 67 8.19 2.97 -4.55
C ILE A 67 6.76 3.42 -4.23
N THR A 68 6.23 3.01 -3.08
CA THR A 68 4.90 3.43 -2.61
C THR A 68 4.82 4.95 -2.43
N LEU A 69 5.84 5.56 -1.83
CA LEU A 69 5.92 7.02 -1.66
C LEU A 69 5.95 7.75 -3.02
N VAL A 70 6.72 7.25 -3.99
CA VAL A 70 6.78 7.81 -5.34
C VAL A 70 5.44 7.71 -6.06
N MET A 71 4.78 6.55 -6.01
CA MET A 71 3.44 6.39 -6.58
C MET A 71 2.44 7.35 -5.93
N MET A 72 2.48 7.50 -4.60
CA MET A 72 1.64 8.45 -3.88
C MET A 72 1.90 9.88 -4.34
N ALA A 73 3.16 10.27 -4.53
CA ALA A 73 3.53 11.59 -5.03
C ALA A 73 3.04 11.84 -6.46
N ILE A 74 3.08 10.82 -7.33
CA ILE A 74 2.54 10.90 -8.70
C ILE A 74 1.03 11.05 -8.67
N ILE A 75 0.32 10.22 -7.91
CA ILE A 75 -1.14 10.29 -7.76
C ILE A 75 -1.55 11.65 -7.20
N HIS A 76 -0.86 12.14 -6.17
CA HIS A 76 -1.11 13.45 -5.59
C HIS A 76 -0.92 14.60 -6.59
N ARG A 77 -0.10 14.44 -7.63
CA ARG A 77 0.04 15.44 -8.71
C ARG A 77 -1.02 15.30 -9.81
N LEU A 78 -1.49 14.09 -10.09
CA LEU A 78 -2.49 13.81 -11.13
C LEU A 78 -3.93 14.14 -10.69
N VAL A 79 -4.25 13.95 -9.40
CA VAL A 79 -5.59 14.21 -8.86
C VAL A 79 -6.01 15.70 -8.86
N PRO A 80 -5.14 16.68 -8.54
CA PRO A 80 -5.46 18.11 -8.65
C PRO A 80 -5.86 18.54 -10.06
N GLU A 81 -5.24 17.95 -11.09
CA GLU A 81 -5.55 18.25 -12.50
C GLU A 81 -6.88 17.62 -12.94
N ALA A 82 -7.22 16.44 -12.43
CA ALA A 82 -8.50 15.78 -12.70
C ALA A 82 -9.68 16.47 -12.00
N GLU A 83 -9.49 16.99 -10.78
CA GLU A 83 -10.53 17.73 -10.05
C GLU A 83 -10.84 19.10 -10.70
N ASN A 84 -9.81 19.84 -11.14
CA ASN A 84 -9.99 21.13 -11.81
C ASN A 84 -10.66 21.00 -13.19
N LYS A 85 -10.28 20.00 -14.00
CA LYS A 85 -10.94 19.75 -15.30
C LYS A 85 -12.42 19.36 -15.17
N ALA A 86 -12.80 18.69 -14.10
CA ALA A 86 -14.21 18.32 -13.86
C ALA A 86 -15.06 19.52 -13.41
N ARG A 87 -14.47 20.51 -12.75
CA ARG A 87 -15.16 21.76 -12.35
C ARG A 87 -15.30 22.77 -13.50
N GLU A 88 -14.36 22.79 -14.44
CA GLU A 88 -14.43 23.68 -15.62
C GLU A 88 -15.39 23.18 -16.71
N ALA A 89 -15.79 21.91 -16.66
CA ALA A 89 -16.71 21.29 -17.62
C ALA A 89 -18.19 21.25 -17.14
N SER A 90 -18.49 21.81 -15.96
CA SER A 90 -19.84 21.95 -15.38
C SER A 90 -20.28 23.41 -15.33
#